data_AF-A0A2S0K637-F1
#
_entry.id   AF-A0A2S0K637-F1
#
_cell.length_a   1.000
_cell.length_b   1.000
_cell.length_c   1.000
_cell.angle_alpha   90.00
_cell.angle_beta   90.00
_cell.angle_gamma   90.00
#
_symmetry.space_group_name_H-M   'P 1'
#
loop_
_entity.id
_entity.type
_entity.pdbx_description
1 polymer ?
#
loop_
_entity_poly.entity_id
_entity_poly.type
_entity_poly.pdbx_seq_one_letter_code
_entity_poly.pdbx_strand_id
1 'polypeptide(L)'
;MVNELPIWLNQGVEPPESLKTTGWQPGMKPSAQHMNWLFNRIYLAINHLIENGDVSALEQLVNSLKQNLNNHLDDPMPHKFFDNGKWYRWGFRTVDGEPEFIYEEVL
;
A
#
# COMPACT_ATOMS: atom_id res chain seq x y z
N MET A 1 -9.36 -13.37 -20.08
CA MET A 1 -9.74 -14.56 -19.29
C MET A 1 -9.07 -14.42 -17.95
N VAL A 2 -9.84 -14.33 -16.85
CA VAL A 2 -9.26 -14.42 -15.50
C VAL A 2 -8.91 -15.90 -15.33
N ASN A 3 -7.63 -16.24 -15.34
CA ASN A 3 -7.21 -17.61 -15.05
C ASN A 3 -7.44 -17.85 -13.56
N GLU A 4 -8.58 -18.46 -13.23
CA GLU A 4 -8.86 -18.89 -11.87
C GLU A 4 -7.77 -19.87 -11.43
N LEU A 5 -7.17 -19.60 -10.27
CA LEU A 5 -6.14 -20.47 -9.74
C LEU A 5 -6.72 -21.86 -9.43
N PRO A 6 -5.94 -22.93 -9.63
CA PRO A 6 -6.35 -24.23 -9.13
C PRO A 6 -6.53 -24.16 -7.61
N ILE A 7 -7.76 -24.41 -7.16
CA ILE A 7 -8.13 -24.33 -5.74
C ILE A 7 -7.62 -25.58 -5.02
N TRP A 8 -6.79 -25.39 -4.00
CA TRP A 8 -6.26 -26.49 -3.17
C TRP A 8 -6.47 -26.22 -1.68
N LEU A 9 -7.62 -26.64 -1.15
CA LEU A 9 -8.02 -26.35 0.24
C LEU A 9 -7.54 -27.39 1.26
N ASN A 10 -7.03 -28.53 0.82
CA ASN A 10 -6.56 -29.57 1.74
C ASN A 10 -5.19 -29.18 2.31
N GLN A 11 -5.14 -28.85 3.61
CA GLN A 11 -3.94 -28.37 4.29
C GLN A 11 -2.78 -29.37 4.33
N GLY A 12 -3.07 -30.68 4.23
CA GLY A 12 -2.03 -31.71 4.29
C GLY A 12 -1.28 -31.76 5.62
N VAL A 13 -0.09 -32.36 5.59
CA VAL A 13 0.84 -32.45 6.73
C VAL A 13 2.20 -31.91 6.31
N GLU A 14 2.77 -31.04 7.14
CA GLU A 14 4.10 -30.48 6.89
C GLU A 14 5.19 -31.56 6.96
N PRO A 15 6.07 -31.65 5.95
CA PRO A 15 7.22 -32.55 6.01
C PRO A 15 8.19 -32.16 7.13
N PRO A 16 8.89 -33.13 7.75
CA PRO A 16 9.99 -32.88 8.67
C PRO A 16 11.06 -31.94 8.10
N GLU A 17 11.77 -31.22 8.96
CA GLU A 17 12.80 -30.24 8.58
C GLU A 17 13.90 -30.83 7.68
N SER A 18 14.27 -32.08 7.92
CA SER A 18 15.22 -32.81 7.07
C SER A 18 14.73 -32.91 5.62
N LEU A 19 13.45 -33.26 5.40
CA LEU A 19 12.90 -33.38 4.05
C LEU A 19 12.64 -32.02 3.39
N LYS A 20 12.42 -30.97 4.17
CA LYS A 20 12.35 -29.60 3.62
C LYS A 20 13.71 -29.10 3.11
N THR A 21 14.80 -29.55 3.73
CA THR A 21 16.17 -29.13 3.37
C THR A 21 16.82 -30.04 2.32
N THR A 22 16.71 -31.36 2.47
CA THR A 22 17.35 -32.33 1.57
C THR A 22 16.45 -32.82 0.44
N GLY A 23 15.16 -32.52 0.51
CA GLY A 23 14.17 -33.01 -0.45
C GLY A 23 13.88 -34.52 -0.33
N TRP A 24 12.97 -34.99 -1.17
CA TRP A 24 12.63 -36.42 -1.30
C TRP A 24 13.77 -37.16 -2.02
N GLN A 25 14.28 -38.22 -1.40
CA GLN A 25 15.37 -39.02 -1.98
C GLN A 25 14.84 -40.01 -3.02
N PRO A 26 15.68 -40.46 -3.97
CA PRO A 26 15.31 -41.51 -4.92
C PRO A 26 14.78 -42.77 -4.21
N GLY A 27 13.65 -43.29 -4.69
CA GLY A 27 12.97 -44.44 -4.07
C GLY A 27 12.00 -44.07 -2.94
N MET A 28 12.02 -42.84 -2.43
CA MET A 28 11.00 -42.35 -1.49
C MET A 28 9.76 -41.88 -2.26
N LYS A 29 8.59 -42.37 -1.84
CA LYS A 29 7.31 -41.86 -2.35
C LYS A 29 6.75 -40.83 -1.38
N PRO A 30 6.57 -39.57 -1.79
CA PRO A 30 5.91 -38.58 -0.95
C PRO A 30 4.49 -39.03 -0.66
N SER A 31 4.06 -38.94 0.60
CA SER A 31 2.66 -39.21 0.93
C SER A 31 1.76 -38.13 0.34
N ALA A 32 0.51 -38.49 0.03
CA ALA A 32 -0.48 -37.53 -0.46
C ALA A 32 -0.66 -36.34 0.49
N GLN A 33 -0.52 -36.56 1.80
CA GLN A 33 -0.61 -35.50 2.80
C GLN A 33 0.51 -34.47 2.69
N HIS A 34 1.75 -34.89 2.41
CA HIS A 34 2.87 -33.96 2.21
C HIS A 34 2.72 -33.17 0.90
N MET A 35 2.20 -33.80 -0.15
CA MET A 35 1.88 -33.13 -1.40
C MET A 35 0.76 -32.11 -1.24
N ASN A 36 -0.31 -32.47 -0.52
CA ASN A 36 -1.39 -31.56 -0.18
C ASN A 36 -0.88 -30.32 0.55
N TRP A 37 0.04 -30.49 1.50
CA TRP A 37 0.66 -29.38 2.22
C TRP A 37 1.41 -28.44 1.28
N LEU A 38 2.22 -28.98 0.37
CA LEU A 38 2.96 -28.17 -0.60
C LEU A 38 2.01 -27.38 -1.51
N PHE A 39 1.02 -28.04 -2.09
CA PHE A 39 0.09 -27.40 -3.03
C PHE A 39 -0.82 -26.39 -2.34
N ASN A 40 -1.29 -26.66 -1.12
CA ASN A 40 -2.05 -25.70 -0.33
C ASN A 40 -1.24 -24.44 -0.02
N ARG A 41 0.04 -24.59 0.38
CA ARG A 41 0.93 -23.46 0.66
C ARG A 41 1.18 -22.63 -0.60
N ILE A 42 1.40 -23.27 -1.74
CA ILE A 42 1.56 -22.60 -3.03
C ILE A 42 0.27 -21.83 -3.40
N TYR A 43 -0.88 -22.48 -3.32
CA TYR A 43 -2.18 -21.85 -3.59
C TYR A 43 -2.39 -20.60 -2.73
N LEU A 44 -2.20 -20.71 -1.41
CA LEU A 44 -2.37 -19.60 -0.48
C LEU A 44 -1.37 -18.46 -0.76
N ALA A 45 -0.12 -18.77 -1.07
CA ALA A 45 0.88 -17.76 -1.38
C ALA A 45 0.53 -16.99 -2.66
N ILE A 46 0.11 -17.69 -3.72
CA ILE A 46 -0.30 -17.04 -4.96
C ILE A 46 -1.60 -16.25 -4.75
N ASN A 47 -2.58 -16.80 -4.04
CA ASN A 47 -3.81 -16.08 -3.72
C ASN A 47 -3.52 -14.79 -2.94
N HIS A 48 -2.64 -14.87 -1.93
CA HIS A 48 -2.20 -13.70 -1.16
C HIS A 48 -1.46 -12.68 -2.03
N LEU A 49 -0.64 -13.11 -3.01
CA LEU A 49 0.00 -12.22 -3.96
C LEU A 49 -0.99 -11.57 -4.93
N ILE A 50 -2.06 -12.27 -5.32
CA ILE A 50 -3.11 -11.68 -6.16
C ILE A 50 -3.94 -10.68 -5.36
N GLU A 51 -4.35 -11.03 -4.13
CA GLU A 51 -5.15 -10.18 -3.26
C GLU A 51 -4.39 -8.93 -2.78
N ASN A 52 -3.11 -9.07 -2.40
CA ASN A 52 -2.32 -7.96 -1.86
C ASN A 52 -1.36 -7.32 -2.88
N GLY A 53 -1.18 -7.94 -4.05
CA GLY A 53 -0.46 -7.36 -5.17
C GLY A 53 -1.29 -6.33 -5.94
N ASP A 54 -2.53 -6.08 -5.51
CA ASP A 54 -3.34 -4.99 -6.01
C ASP A 54 -2.78 -3.64 -5.53
N VAL A 55 -1.86 -3.10 -6.32
CA VAL A 55 -1.28 -1.76 -6.11
C VAL A 55 -2.31 -0.68 -6.47
N SER A 56 -3.47 -1.00 -7.03
CA SER A 56 -4.45 0.01 -7.48
C SER A 56 -4.92 0.91 -6.34
N ALA A 57 -5.11 0.37 -5.14
CA ALA A 57 -5.45 1.15 -3.95
C ALA A 57 -4.31 2.10 -3.54
N LEU A 58 -3.05 1.68 -3.68
CA LEU A 58 -1.87 2.52 -3.43
C LEU A 58 -1.71 3.60 -4.51
N GLU A 59 -1.98 3.28 -5.78
CA GLU A 59 -1.94 4.23 -6.89
C GLU A 59 -2.99 5.33 -6.71
N GLN A 60 -4.21 4.99 -6.30
CA GLN A 60 -5.26 5.95 -5.98
C GLN A 60 -4.83 6.90 -4.85
N LEU A 61 -4.25 6.35 -3.78
CA LEU A 61 -3.74 7.14 -2.67
C LEU A 61 -2.61 8.09 -3.12
N VAL A 62 -1.66 7.59 -3.90
CA VAL A 62 -0.55 8.39 -4.45
C VAL A 62 -1.07 9.51 -5.35
N ASN A 63 -2.07 9.24 -6.19
CA ASN A 63 -2.65 10.25 -7.07
C ASN A 63 -3.41 11.33 -6.28
N SER A 64 -4.17 10.96 -5.26
CA SER A 64 -4.81 11.92 -4.36
C SER A 64 -3.79 12.79 -3.63
N LEU A 65 -2.71 12.18 -3.12
CA LEU A 65 -1.64 12.92 -2.44
C LEU A 65 -0.95 13.91 -3.38
N LYS A 66 -0.64 13.50 -4.62
CA LYS A 66 -0.07 14.38 -5.64
C LYS A 66 -0.99 15.56 -5.97
N GLN A 67 -2.29 15.31 -6.07
CA GLN A 67 -3.26 16.36 -6.32
C GLN A 67 -3.32 17.37 -5.17
N ASN A 68 -3.35 16.90 -3.92
CA ASN A 68 -3.33 17.78 -2.75
C ASN A 68 -2.05 18.61 -2.69
N LEU A 69 -0.90 18.01 -2.99
CA LEU A 69 0.37 18.71 -3.05
C LEU A 69 0.37 19.80 -4.13
N ASN A 70 -0.09 19.48 -5.33
CA ASN A 70 -0.18 20.46 -6.42
C ASN A 70 -1.12 21.62 -6.07
N ASN A 71 -2.29 21.32 -5.49
CA ASN A 71 -3.22 22.36 -5.02
C ASN A 71 -2.57 23.29 -3.98
N HIS A 72 -1.77 22.74 -3.04
CA HIS A 72 -1.04 23.54 -2.06
C HIS A 72 0.09 24.36 -2.70
N LEU A 73 0.74 23.87 -3.74
CA LEU A 73 1.75 24.63 -4.49
C LEU A 73 1.11 25.77 -5.30
N ASP A 74 -0.10 25.55 -5.82
CA ASP A 74 -0.87 26.53 -6.60
C ASP A 74 -1.54 27.59 -5.71
N ASP A 75 -1.81 27.28 -4.43
CA ASP A 75 -2.22 28.22 -3.39
C ASP A 75 -1.07 28.46 -2.39
N PRO A 76 0.00 29.18 -2.79
CA PRO A 76 1.16 29.37 -1.94
C PRO A 76 0.82 30.25 -0.74
N MET A 77 1.41 29.94 0.41
CA MET A 77 1.30 30.78 1.60
C MET A 77 1.78 32.22 1.31
N PRO A 78 1.14 33.21 1.94
CA PRO A 78 0.06 33.10 2.93
C PRO A 78 -1.35 32.93 2.29
N HIS A 79 -2.15 32.00 2.84
CA HIS A 79 -3.48 31.64 2.34
C HIS A 79 -4.54 32.69 2.67
N LYS A 80 -5.62 32.72 1.88
CA LYS A 80 -6.79 33.58 2.13
C LYS A 80 -8.01 32.77 2.55
N PHE A 81 -8.79 33.29 3.50
CA PHE A 81 -10.07 32.72 3.88
C PHE A 81 -11.09 33.83 4.15
N PHE A 82 -12.38 33.50 4.04
CA PHE A 82 -13.47 34.42 4.29
C PHE A 82 -14.17 34.04 5.60
N ASP A 83 -14.25 35.00 6.52
CA ASP A 83 -14.92 34.82 7.81
C ASP A 83 -15.62 36.12 8.24
N ASN A 84 -16.79 36.00 8.88
CA ASN A 84 -17.60 37.12 9.38
C ASN A 84 -17.76 38.30 8.40
N GLY A 85 -17.95 38.00 7.11
CA GLY A 85 -18.15 39.03 6.08
C GLY A 85 -16.88 39.69 5.56
N LYS A 86 -15.69 39.21 5.97
CA LYS A 86 -14.38 39.80 5.67
C LYS A 86 -13.40 38.75 5.15
N TRP A 87 -12.46 39.18 4.32
CA TRP A 87 -11.34 38.32 3.90
C TRP A 87 -10.18 38.49 4.87
N TYR A 88 -9.53 37.39 5.21
CA TYR A 88 -8.31 37.35 6.00
C TYR A 88 -7.20 36.66 5.23
N ARG A 89 -5.96 37.03 5.53
CA ARG A 89 -4.75 36.37 5.05
C ARG A 89 -3.98 35.83 6.24
N TRP A 90 -3.61 34.57 6.16
CA TRP A 90 -2.95 33.83 7.24
C TRP A 90 -1.78 33.01 6.69
N GLY A 91 -0.67 32.95 7.42
CA GLY A 91 0.45 32.06 7.10
C GLY A 91 1.80 32.69 7.36
N PHE A 92 2.84 32.11 6.77
CA PHE A 92 4.21 32.61 6.86
C PHE A 92 4.60 33.35 5.58
N ARG A 93 5.38 34.43 5.72
CA ARG A 93 6.06 35.12 4.63
C ARG A 93 7.49 35.42 5.03
N THR A 94 8.32 35.79 4.06
CA THR A 94 9.68 36.27 4.33
C THR A 94 9.75 37.77 4.09
N VAL A 95 10.24 38.51 5.07
CA VAL A 95 10.51 39.95 4.97
C VAL A 95 11.96 40.16 5.38
N ASP A 96 12.76 40.77 4.51
CA ASP A 96 14.19 41.02 4.73
C ASP A 96 15.02 39.77 5.11
N GLY A 97 14.59 38.59 4.66
CA GLY A 97 15.23 37.31 4.95
C GLY A 97 14.77 36.63 6.24
N GLU A 98 13.95 37.29 7.05
CA GLU A 98 13.40 36.74 8.28
C GLU A 98 11.97 36.20 8.06
N PRO A 99 11.62 35.04 8.63
CA PRO A 99 10.26 34.49 8.56
C PRO A 99 9.32 35.26 9.51
N GLU A 100 8.24 35.80 8.96
CA GLU A 100 7.16 36.44 9.72
C GLU A 100 5.87 35.63 9.60
N PHE A 101 5.18 35.45 10.73
CA PHE A 101 3.80 34.98 10.74
C PHE A 101 2.85 36.16 10.54
N ILE A 102 1.84 36.00 9.68
CA ILE A 102 0.84 37.02 9.41
C ILE A 102 -0.58 36.50 9.67
N TYR A 103 -1.41 37.39 10.22
CA TYR A 103 -2.86 37.25 10.32
C TYR A 103 -3.46 38.65 10.16
N GLU A 104 -3.96 38.97 8.98
CA GLU A 104 -4.44 40.33 8.66
C GLU A 104 -5.75 40.29 7.85
N GLU A 105 -6.62 41.27 8.07
CA GLU A 105 -7.79 41.49 7.23
C GLU A 105 -7.34 42.06 5.87
N VAL A 106 -7.84 41.48 4.78
CA VAL A 106 -7.58 41.95 3.42
C VAL A 106 -8.79 42.77 2.96
N LEU A 107 -8.55 44.06 2.70
CA LEU A 107 -9.54 44.99 2.15
C LEU A 107 -9.87 44.68 0.67
#